data_AF-A0A2S7JSV9-F1
#
_entry.id   AF-A0A2S7JSV9-F1
#
_cell.length_a   1.000
_cell.length_b   1.000
_cell.length_c   1.000
_cell.angle_alpha   90.00
_cell.angle_beta   90.00
_cell.angle_gamma   90.00
#
_symmetry.space_group_name_H-M   'P 1'
#
loop_
_entity.id
_entity.type
_entity.pdbx_description
1 polymer ?
#
loop_
_entity_poly.entity_id
_entity_poly.type
_entity_poly.pdbx_seq_one_letter_code
_entity_poly.pdbx_strand_id
1 'polypeptide(L)'
;MDKSQTDHPLLTDEELTALFGTDSNATSSGDPGFKYRNLFLLVVVVAQTIRLLFFPHLAAANFQADTIDEQTLYRYMTIRAFFVIGISAFYLFSYLKNWYFEKVALLYVGIAVTALLMDYFNAYVYFNPQPQQWAVGLIAFRFVAIYCLFMNALRAREAPAMPRYLWS
;
A
#
# COMPACT_ATOMS: atom_id res chain seq x y z
N MET A 1 -28.39 -3.66 -64.35
CA MET A 1 -27.56 -4.68 -63.71
C MET A 1 -26.42 -3.97 -63.01
N ASP A 2 -26.48 -3.80 -61.69
CA ASP A 2 -25.32 -4.00 -60.83
C ASP A 2 -25.81 -4.25 -59.39
N LYS A 3 -25.33 -5.33 -58.77
CA LYS A 3 -25.80 -5.83 -57.47
C LYS A 3 -24.97 -5.18 -56.37
N SER A 4 -25.62 -4.40 -55.50
CA SER A 4 -25.03 -3.96 -54.23
C SER A 4 -24.85 -5.18 -53.33
N GLN A 5 -23.61 -5.65 -53.22
CA GLN A 5 -23.22 -6.81 -52.41
C GLN A 5 -22.42 -6.31 -51.20
N THR A 6 -23.12 -5.81 -50.18
CA THR A 6 -22.57 -5.57 -48.83
C THR A 6 -23.67 -5.77 -47.81
N ASP A 7 -24.12 -7.00 -47.63
CA ASP A 7 -25.15 -7.34 -46.64
C ASP A 7 -24.83 -8.65 -45.91
N HIS A 8 -23.54 -8.83 -45.60
CA HIS A 8 -23.13 -9.78 -44.57
C HIS A 8 -22.85 -8.97 -43.30
N PRO A 9 -23.69 -9.06 -42.25
CA PRO A 9 -23.34 -8.50 -40.95
C PRO A 9 -22.01 -9.12 -40.51
N LEU A 10 -20.99 -8.28 -40.32
CA LEU A 10 -19.61 -8.69 -40.07
C LEU A 10 -19.42 -9.45 -38.75
N LEU A 11 -20.43 -9.45 -37.89
CA LEU A 11 -20.55 -10.31 -36.72
C LEU A 11 -22.00 -10.77 -36.58
N THR A 12 -22.20 -12.06 -36.36
CA THR A 12 -23.48 -12.63 -35.92
C THR A 12 -23.73 -12.31 -34.45
N ASP A 13 -24.99 -12.22 -34.05
CA ASP A 13 -25.37 -12.00 -32.64
C ASP A 13 -24.79 -13.07 -31.71
N GLU A 14 -24.55 -14.27 -32.24
CA GLU A 14 -23.86 -15.37 -31.55
C GLU A 14 -22.37 -15.08 -31.34
N GLU A 15 -21.67 -14.51 -32.32
CA GLU A 15 -20.26 -14.08 -32.17
C GLU A 15 -20.13 -12.84 -31.28
N LEU A 16 -21.09 -11.93 -31.34
CA LEU A 16 -21.19 -10.78 -30.42
C LEU A 16 -21.43 -11.29 -28.98
N THR A 17 -22.32 -12.27 -28.81
CA THR A 17 -22.58 -12.92 -27.53
C THR A 17 -21.41 -13.78 -27.07
N ALA A 18 -20.60 -14.34 -27.97
CA ALA A 18 -19.35 -15.03 -27.61
C ALA A 18 -18.26 -14.04 -27.20
N LEU A 19 -18.18 -12.87 -27.85
CA LEU A 19 -17.26 -11.79 -27.49
C LEU A 19 -17.59 -11.18 -26.13
N PHE A 20 -18.88 -10.97 -25.85
CA PHE A 20 -19.37 -10.49 -24.53
C PHE A 20 -19.51 -11.61 -23.48
N GLY A 21 -19.72 -12.84 -23.91
CA GLY A 21 -20.02 -14.01 -23.08
C GLY A 21 -18.80 -14.84 -22.69
N THR A 22 -17.59 -14.39 -23.04
CA THR A 22 -16.34 -15.01 -22.58
C THR A 22 -15.81 -14.37 -21.28
N ASP A 23 -16.41 -13.27 -20.81
CA ASP A 23 -16.05 -12.67 -19.51
C ASP A 23 -16.78 -13.30 -18.31
N SER A 24 -17.75 -14.19 -18.55
CA SER A 24 -18.47 -14.90 -17.47
C SER A 24 -17.67 -16.04 -16.83
N ASN A 25 -16.52 -16.40 -17.39
CA ASN A 25 -15.55 -17.30 -16.76
C ASN A 25 -14.43 -16.57 -16.01
N ALA A 26 -14.52 -15.24 -15.87
CA ALA A 26 -13.81 -14.56 -14.79
C ALA A 26 -14.50 -14.97 -13.50
N THR A 27 -14.12 -16.13 -12.97
CA THR A 27 -14.39 -16.48 -11.57
C THR A 27 -14.04 -15.23 -10.76
N SER A 28 -15.05 -14.58 -10.20
CA SER A 28 -14.89 -13.50 -9.24
C SER A 28 -14.40 -14.11 -7.92
N SER A 29 -13.31 -14.86 -7.99
CA SER A 29 -12.44 -15.22 -6.88
C SER A 29 -11.71 -13.94 -6.46
N GLY A 30 -12.48 -12.91 -6.08
CA GLY A 30 -11.93 -11.72 -5.46
C GLY A 30 -11.34 -12.18 -4.14
N ASP A 31 -10.01 -12.10 -4.01
CA ASP A 31 -9.29 -12.58 -2.82
C ASP A 31 -9.93 -11.94 -1.57
N PRO A 32 -10.64 -12.71 -0.73
CA PRO A 32 -11.31 -12.16 0.45
C PRO A 32 -10.27 -11.58 1.42
N GLY A 33 -9.04 -12.10 1.40
CA GLY A 33 -7.90 -11.61 2.16
C GLY A 33 -7.42 -10.22 1.74
N PHE A 34 -7.76 -9.75 0.54
CA PHE A 34 -7.37 -8.43 0.05
C PHE A 34 -7.91 -7.30 0.92
N LYS A 35 -9.17 -7.43 1.37
CA LYS A 35 -9.83 -6.47 2.26
C LYS A 35 -9.13 -6.43 3.62
N TYR A 36 -8.89 -7.59 4.24
CA TYR A 36 -8.23 -7.69 5.54
C TYR A 36 -6.80 -7.16 5.50
N ARG A 37 -6.04 -7.39 4.41
CA ARG A 37 -4.70 -6.83 4.24
C ARG A 37 -4.73 -5.30 4.16
N ASN A 38 -5.66 -4.72 3.41
CA ASN A 38 -5.80 -3.26 3.35
C ASN A 38 -6.27 -2.65 4.68
N LEU A 39 -7.16 -3.31 5.40
CA LEU A 39 -7.57 -2.87 6.73
C LEU A 39 -6.39 -2.92 7.71
N PHE A 40 -5.64 -4.02 7.70
CA PHE A 40 -4.42 -4.16 8.49
C PHE A 40 -3.44 -3.02 8.18
N LEU A 41 -3.16 -2.76 6.90
CA LEU A 41 -2.28 -1.67 6.47
C LEU A 41 -2.78 -0.30 6.93
N LEU A 42 -4.09 -0.04 6.83
CA LEU A 42 -4.69 1.20 7.31
C LEU A 42 -4.49 1.36 8.83
N VAL A 43 -4.79 0.33 9.61
CA VAL A 43 -4.61 0.33 11.07
C VAL A 43 -3.14 0.52 11.44
N VAL A 44 -2.22 -0.17 10.77
CA VAL A 44 -0.76 -0.05 10.95
C VAL A 44 -0.31 1.39 10.73
N VAL A 45 -0.71 1.98 9.60
CA VAL A 45 -0.35 3.35 9.24
C VAL A 45 -0.90 4.33 10.27
N VAL A 46 -2.19 4.22 10.62
CA VAL A 46 -2.84 5.11 11.60
C VAL A 46 -2.13 5.01 12.95
N ALA A 47 -1.84 3.80 13.44
CA ALA A 47 -1.12 3.59 14.69
C ALA A 47 0.31 4.18 14.65
N GLN A 48 1.03 4.01 13.54
CA GLN A 48 2.37 4.59 13.37
C GLN A 48 2.32 6.12 13.31
N THR A 49 1.37 6.70 12.57
CA THR A 49 1.19 8.15 12.50
C THR A 49 0.86 8.75 13.86
N ILE A 50 -0.06 8.15 14.61
CA ILE A 50 -0.40 8.59 15.98
C ILE A 50 0.84 8.55 16.86
N ARG A 51 1.60 7.45 16.80
CA ARG A 51 2.84 7.31 17.58
C ARG A 51 3.86 8.39 17.23
N LEU A 52 4.08 8.67 15.95
CA LEU A 52 5.03 9.71 15.53
C LEU A 52 4.57 11.11 15.93
N LEU A 53 3.28 11.41 15.82
CA LEU A 53 2.74 12.76 16.02
C LEU A 53 2.59 13.11 17.51
N PHE A 54 2.12 12.17 18.34
CA PHE A 54 1.83 12.41 19.76
C PHE A 54 2.94 11.94 20.71
N PHE A 55 3.78 10.98 20.30
CA PHE A 55 4.87 10.45 21.11
C PHE A 55 6.25 10.58 20.45
N PRO A 56 6.65 11.79 20.00
CA PRO A 56 7.96 12.00 19.37
C PRO A 56 9.12 11.74 20.34
N HIS A 57 8.90 11.90 21.66
CA HIS A 57 9.87 11.61 22.70
C HIS A 57 10.22 10.11 22.80
N LEU A 58 9.26 9.21 22.59
CA LEU A 58 9.51 7.76 22.53
C LEU A 58 10.23 7.35 21.25
N ALA A 59 10.06 8.11 20.16
CA ALA A 59 10.81 7.91 18.93
C ALA A 59 12.25 8.40 19.08
N ALA A 60 12.43 9.58 19.71
CA ALA A 60 13.71 10.20 20.01
C ALA A 60 14.58 9.37 20.95
N ALA A 61 13.99 8.69 21.94
CA ALA A 61 14.69 7.80 22.86
C ALA A 61 15.43 6.61 22.20
N ASN A 62 15.12 6.29 20.93
CA ASN A 62 15.85 5.26 20.16
C ASN A 62 17.08 5.79 19.45
N PHE A 63 17.23 7.11 19.35
CA PHE A 63 18.40 7.76 18.78
C PHE A 63 19.28 8.23 19.94
N GLN A 64 20.61 8.16 19.78
CA GLN A 64 21.53 8.75 20.76
C GLN A 64 21.32 10.28 20.78
N ALA A 65 20.45 10.73 21.67
CA ALA A 65 20.08 12.14 21.86
C ALA A 65 21.28 13.02 22.25
N ASP A 66 22.42 12.43 22.63
CA ASP A 66 23.64 13.15 23.00
C ASP A 66 24.35 13.84 21.80
N THR A 67 23.96 13.52 20.55
CA THR A 67 24.64 14.03 19.34
C THR A 67 23.76 14.84 18.40
N ILE A 68 22.43 14.82 18.57
CA ILE A 68 21.49 15.48 17.66
C ILE A 68 20.62 16.45 18.46
N ASP A 69 20.65 17.72 18.05
CA ASP A 69 19.78 18.78 18.57
C ASP A 69 18.30 18.35 18.53
N GLU A 70 17.65 18.38 19.70
CA GLU A 70 16.28 17.87 19.92
C GLU A 70 15.27 18.54 18.98
N GLN A 71 15.48 19.82 18.67
CA GLN A 71 14.60 20.60 17.80
C GLN A 71 14.67 20.11 16.34
N THR A 72 15.86 19.71 15.89
CA THR A 72 16.07 19.13 14.56
C THR A 72 15.40 17.76 14.44
N LEU A 73 15.50 16.93 15.48
CA LEU A 73 14.88 15.62 15.55
C LEU A 73 13.35 15.70 15.53
N TYR A 74 12.77 16.63 16.29
CA TYR A 74 11.31 16.85 16.31
C TYR A 74 10.78 17.25 14.93
N ARG A 75 11.48 18.17 14.25
CA ARG A 75 11.11 18.62 12.90
C ARG A 75 11.18 17.47 11.89
N TYR A 76 12.23 16.66 11.96
CA TYR A 76 12.38 15.47 11.11
C TYR A 76 11.22 14.47 11.31
N MET A 77 10.88 14.16 12.56
CA MET A 77 9.77 13.24 12.88
C MET A 77 8.42 13.77 12.40
N THR A 78 8.19 15.08 12.54
CA THR A 78 6.96 15.74 12.08
C THR A 78 6.82 15.69 10.56
N ILE A 79 7.87 16.05 9.80
CA ILE A 79 7.86 15.97 8.33
C ILE A 79 7.61 14.53 7.88
N ARG A 80 8.27 13.57 8.54
CA ARG A 80 8.10 12.15 8.25
C ARG A 80 6.66 11.69 8.49
N ALA A 81 6.02 12.12 9.57
CA ALA A 81 4.61 11.79 9.85
C ALA A 81 3.67 12.31 8.75
N PHE A 82 3.82 13.58 8.35
CA PHE A 82 3.02 14.17 7.26
C PHE A 82 3.26 13.48 5.92
N PHE A 83 4.51 13.12 5.61
CA PHE A 83 4.83 12.35 4.42
C PHE A 83 4.06 11.03 4.40
N VAL A 84 4.15 10.24 5.48
CA VAL A 84 3.44 8.95 5.62
C VAL A 84 1.92 9.10 5.51
N ILE A 85 1.33 10.16 6.08
CA ILE A 85 -0.11 10.45 5.93
C ILE A 85 -0.45 10.69 4.45
N GLY A 86 0.31 11.55 3.77
CA GLY A 86 0.05 11.93 2.39
C GLY A 86 0.14 10.76 1.43
N ILE A 87 1.20 9.96 1.54
CA ILE A 87 1.37 8.77 0.71
C ILE A 87 0.25 7.74 1.00
N SER A 88 -0.21 7.62 2.25
CA SER A 88 -1.23 6.62 2.62
C SER A 88 -2.62 7.00 2.14
N ALA A 89 -2.94 8.30 2.17
CA ALA A 89 -4.16 8.82 1.56
C ALA A 89 -4.17 8.57 0.04
N PHE A 90 -3.02 8.75 -0.63
CA PHE A 90 -2.87 8.49 -2.05
C PHE A 90 -3.04 7.01 -2.39
N TYR A 91 -2.46 6.10 -1.60
CA TYR A 91 -2.67 4.66 -1.74
C TYR A 91 -4.14 4.28 -1.58
N LEU A 92 -4.82 4.82 -0.55
CA LEU A 92 -6.23 4.56 -0.29
C LEU A 92 -7.13 5.08 -1.43
N PHE A 93 -6.83 6.28 -1.94
CA PHE A 93 -7.53 6.84 -3.08
C PHE A 93 -7.38 5.95 -4.33
N SER A 94 -6.15 5.53 -4.63
CA SER A 94 -5.85 4.60 -5.72
C SER A 94 -6.59 3.26 -5.55
N TYR A 95 -6.70 2.76 -4.32
CA TYR A 95 -7.45 1.54 -4.00
C TYR A 95 -8.94 1.68 -4.29
N LEU A 96 -9.58 2.75 -3.77
CA LEU A 96 -11.03 2.99 -3.90
C LEU A 96 -11.45 3.25 -5.35
N LYS A 97 -10.65 4.01 -6.11
CA LYS A 97 -10.92 4.36 -7.51
C LYS A 97 -10.38 3.34 -8.53
N ASN A 98 -9.66 2.31 -8.08
CA ASN A 98 -8.86 1.41 -8.93
C ASN A 98 -7.92 2.16 -9.90
N TRP A 99 -7.47 3.35 -9.52
CA TRP A 99 -6.68 4.22 -10.40
C TRP A 99 -5.21 3.81 -10.35
N TYR A 100 -4.74 3.11 -11.39
CA TYR A 100 -3.39 2.55 -11.49
C TYR A 100 -2.93 1.79 -10.24
N PHE A 101 -3.87 1.10 -9.56
CA PHE A 101 -3.64 0.52 -8.24
C PHE A 101 -2.43 -0.41 -8.18
N GLU A 102 -2.22 -1.26 -9.19
CA GLU A 102 -1.03 -2.13 -9.28
C GLU A 102 0.28 -1.31 -9.23
N LYS A 103 0.36 -0.23 -10.01
CA LYS A 103 1.55 0.62 -10.09
C LYS A 103 1.76 1.41 -8.80
N VAL A 104 0.69 1.94 -8.24
CA VAL A 104 0.72 2.68 -6.96
C VAL A 104 1.14 1.76 -5.82
N ALA A 105 0.60 0.52 -5.75
CA ALA A 105 0.98 -0.45 -4.74
C ALA A 105 2.44 -0.87 -4.84
N LEU A 106 2.95 -1.10 -6.05
CA LEU A 106 4.36 -1.44 -6.27
C LEU A 106 5.29 -0.27 -5.89
N LEU A 107 4.94 0.96 -6.26
CA LEU A 107 5.66 2.16 -5.84
C LEU A 107 5.68 2.28 -4.31
N TYR A 108 4.56 1.96 -3.66
CA TYR A 108 4.45 1.96 -2.20
C TYR A 108 5.36 0.94 -1.52
N VAL A 109 5.46 -0.27 -2.07
CA VAL A 109 6.41 -1.28 -1.61
C VAL A 109 7.84 -0.73 -1.69
N GLY A 110 8.20 -0.09 -2.81
CA GLY A 110 9.51 0.55 -2.97
C GLY A 110 9.80 1.59 -1.88
N ILE A 111 8.87 2.53 -1.67
CA ILE A 111 9.00 3.56 -0.62
C ILE A 111 9.13 2.91 0.77
N ALA A 112 8.33 1.90 1.07
CA ALA A 112 8.35 1.23 2.37
C ALA A 112 9.68 0.48 2.62
N VAL A 113 10.23 -0.19 1.59
CA VAL A 113 11.54 -0.85 1.66
C VAL A 113 12.66 0.17 1.85
N THR A 114 12.67 1.26 1.09
CA THR A 114 13.69 2.32 1.24
C THR A 114 13.61 2.96 2.63
N ALA A 115 12.41 3.21 3.14
CA ALA A 115 12.21 3.74 4.49
C ALA A 115 12.69 2.76 5.58
N LEU A 116 12.45 1.46 5.39
CA LEU A 116 12.95 0.42 6.29
C LEU A 116 14.48 0.36 6.30
N LEU A 117 15.12 0.42 5.14
CA LEU A 117 16.58 0.45 5.02
C LEU A 117 17.17 1.69 5.69
N MET A 118 16.60 2.87 5.42
CA MET A 118 17.04 4.11 6.07
C MET A 118 16.93 4.03 7.60
N ASP A 119 15.82 3.50 8.12
CA ASP A 119 15.67 3.30 9.56
C ASP A 119 16.65 2.28 10.12
N TYR A 120 16.91 1.18 9.40
CA TYR A 120 17.87 0.17 9.82
C TYR A 120 19.28 0.76 9.88
N PHE A 121 19.72 1.49 8.85
CA PHE A 121 21.03 2.15 8.85
C PHE A 121 21.11 3.24 9.92
N ASN A 122 20.08 4.07 10.08
CA ASN A 122 20.08 5.08 11.13
C ASN A 122 20.10 4.44 12.53
N ALA A 123 19.31 3.40 12.78
CA ALA A 123 19.35 2.67 14.04
C ALA A 123 20.70 1.96 14.27
N TYR A 124 21.32 1.44 13.20
CA TYR A 124 22.60 0.74 13.28
C TYR A 124 23.80 1.68 13.51
N VAL A 125 23.80 2.86 12.87
CA VAL A 125 24.86 3.88 12.98
C VAL A 125 24.79 4.62 14.32
N TYR A 126 23.59 4.83 14.87
CA TYR A 126 23.38 5.51 16.16
C TYR A 126 23.06 4.52 17.30
N PHE A 127 23.65 3.32 17.28
CA PHE A 127 23.29 2.23 18.19
C PHE A 127 23.41 2.64 19.66
N ASN A 128 22.29 2.74 20.36
CA ASN A 128 22.29 2.86 21.82
C ASN A 128 22.81 1.52 22.40
N PRO A 129 23.82 1.50 23.29
CA PRO A 129 24.37 0.27 23.87
C PRO A 129 23.34 -0.60 24.61
N GLN A 130 22.15 -0.07 24.91
CA GLN A 130 20.99 -0.83 25.37
C GLN A 130 19.83 -0.70 24.35
N PRO A 131 19.72 -1.61 23.36
CA PRO A 131 18.60 -1.59 22.43
C PRO A 131 17.30 -1.88 23.19
N GLN A 132 16.34 -0.97 23.15
CA GLN A 132 15.02 -1.21 23.73
C GLN A 132 14.37 -2.40 23.02
N GLN A 133 14.08 -3.48 23.74
CA GLN A 133 13.65 -4.76 23.17
C GLN A 133 12.39 -4.67 22.29
N TRP A 134 11.55 -3.63 22.47
CA TRP A 134 10.38 -3.40 21.63
C TRP A 134 10.71 -2.95 20.20
N ALA A 135 11.92 -2.44 19.93
CA ALA A 135 12.33 -1.98 18.61
C ALA A 135 12.35 -3.13 17.58
N VAL A 136 12.78 -4.33 17.99
CA VAL A 136 12.78 -5.54 17.16
C VAL A 136 11.35 -5.91 16.75
N GLY A 137 10.39 -5.80 17.69
CA GLY A 137 8.98 -6.06 17.41
C GLY A 137 8.39 -5.10 16.37
N LEU A 138 8.78 -3.82 16.38
CA LEU A 138 8.33 -2.86 15.38
C LEU A 138 8.94 -3.10 14.00
N ILE A 139 10.21 -3.50 13.94
CA ILE A 139 10.86 -3.86 12.68
C ILE A 139 10.15 -5.07 12.08
N ALA A 140 9.90 -6.12 12.88
CA ALA A 140 9.13 -7.29 12.44
C ALA A 140 7.72 -6.91 11.95
N PHE A 141 7.02 -6.04 12.68
CA PHE A 141 5.70 -5.54 12.28
C PHE A 141 5.73 -4.79 10.94
N ARG A 142 6.80 -4.02 10.66
CA ARG A 142 6.99 -3.34 9.38
C ARG A 142 7.28 -4.31 8.24
N PHE A 143 8.03 -5.40 8.48
CA PHE A 143 8.20 -6.45 7.49
C PHE A 143 6.86 -7.09 7.11
N VAL A 144 5.99 -7.34 8.08
CA VAL A 144 4.63 -7.85 7.82
C VAL A 144 3.82 -6.85 6.98
N ALA A 145 3.90 -5.55 7.29
CA ALA A 145 3.23 -4.53 6.49
C ALA A 145 3.75 -4.47 5.04
N ILE A 146 5.08 -4.53 4.83
CA ILE A 146 5.68 -4.58 3.49
C ILE A 146 5.23 -5.84 2.75
N TYR A 147 5.18 -6.99 3.43
CA TYR A 147 4.69 -8.23 2.85
C TYR A 147 3.22 -8.10 2.42
N CYS A 148 2.35 -7.50 3.25
CA CYS A 148 0.97 -7.24 2.87
C CYS A 148 0.85 -6.32 1.65
N LEU A 149 1.65 -5.25 1.58
CA LEU A 149 1.69 -4.35 0.42
C LEU A 149 2.14 -5.08 -0.84
N PHE A 150 3.17 -5.92 -0.74
CA PHE A 150 3.69 -6.71 -1.84
C PHE A 150 2.67 -7.73 -2.34
N MET A 151 2.00 -8.44 -1.43
CA MET A 151 0.90 -9.34 -1.76
C MET A 151 -0.26 -8.60 -2.42
N ASN A 152 -0.58 -7.38 -1.98
CA ASN A 152 -1.59 -6.55 -2.61
C ASN A 152 -1.18 -6.08 -4.01
N ALA A 153 0.11 -5.81 -4.25
CA ALA A 153 0.63 -5.48 -5.57
C ALA A 153 0.56 -6.69 -6.52
N LEU A 154 0.98 -7.87 -6.06
CA LEU A 154 0.93 -9.12 -6.85
C LEU A 154 -0.50 -9.54 -7.20
N ARG A 155 -1.42 -9.46 -6.22
CA ARG A 155 -2.83 -9.82 -6.38
C ARG A 155 -3.72 -8.64 -6.78
N ALA A 156 -3.15 -7.57 -7.34
CA ALA A 156 -3.91 -6.40 -7.74
C ALA A 156 -5.00 -6.73 -8.79
N ARG A 157 -4.75 -7.75 -9.63
CA ARG A 157 -5.69 -8.26 -10.63
C ARG A 157 -6.85 -9.06 -10.03
N GLU A 158 -6.66 -9.64 -8.85
CA GLU A 158 -7.66 -10.40 -8.09
C GLU A 158 -8.40 -9.52 -7.08
N ALA A 159 -8.22 -8.20 -7.16
CA ALA A 159 -8.90 -7.27 -6.27
C ALA A 159 -10.42 -7.30 -6.54
N PRO A 160 -11.26 -7.13 -5.49
CA PRO A 160 -12.71 -7.22 -5.63
C PRO A 160 -13.26 -6.25 -6.68
N ALA A 161 -14.33 -6.70 -7.34
CA ALA A 161 -15.05 -5.95 -8.36
C ALA A 161 -15.54 -4.60 -7.81
N MET A 162 -15.60 -3.60 -8.68
CA MET A 162 -16.10 -2.27 -8.30
C MET A 162 -17.61 -2.32 -8.04
N PRO A 163 -18.14 -1.44 -7.17
CA PRO A 163 -17.43 -0.48 -6.32
C PRO A 163 -16.76 -1.12 -5.09
N ARG A 164 -15.53 -0.68 -4.78
CA ARG A 164 -14.78 -1.18 -3.61
C ARG A 164 -15.16 -0.40 -2.36
N TYR A 165 -15.75 -1.09 -1.39
CA TYR A 165 -16.05 -0.54 -0.07
C TYR A 165 -15.03 -1.04 0.96
N LEU A 166 -14.64 -0.15 1.88
CA LEU A 166 -13.82 -0.53 3.05
C LEU A 166 -14.64 -1.37 4.04
N TRP A 167 -15.96 -1.21 4.04
CA TRP A 167 -16.92 -1.85 4.93
C TRP A 167 -18.17 -2.19 4.11
N SER A 168 -18.49 -3.48 3.97
CA SER A 168 -19.80 -3.96 3.48
C SER A 168 -20.35 -4.96 4.47
#